data_AF-A0A7X5XCH2-F1
#
_entry.id   AF-A0A7X5XCH2-F1
#
_cell.length_a   1.000
_cell.length_b   1.000
_cell.length_c   1.000
_cell.angle_alpha   90.00
_cell.angle_beta   90.00
_cell.angle_gamma   90.00
#
_symmetry.space_group_name_H-M   'P 1'
#
loop_
_entity.id
_entity.type
_entity.pdbx_description
1 polymer ?
#
loop_
_entity_poly.entity_id
_entity_poly.type
_entity_poly.pdbx_seq_one_letter_code
_entity_poly.pdbx_strand_id
1 'polypeptide(L)'
;MPAFADAGAVHVVPPAFDAAEEEFVGNAVDAAEAVGVRLFGYHSVLQPDDPHLPHHLRKNRAEVRIRRSSLPWVALRPCMYAQTPLRLLRGDGEPRLPFGTGGRFSPIDLLDVAEATARVLTEPGYIYGIYELAGPDHLTMAEMSALVTGSSEPGEPRTAAETLRGRGFMKWAAISDLAAMFAHYESHGLFGSPAVAGHLLGRAPTAFADVVGRLGANV
;
A
#
# COMPACT_ATOMS: atom_id res chain seq x y z
N MET A 1 -24.60 15.08 12.95
CA MET A 1 -23.89 15.96 11.99
C MET A 1 -23.26 15.07 10.92
N PRO A 2 -23.14 15.51 9.64
CA PRO A 2 -22.41 14.75 8.62
C PRO A 2 -20.98 14.46 9.10
N ALA A 3 -20.43 13.28 8.79
CA ALA A 3 -19.12 12.85 9.30
C ALA A 3 -17.95 13.76 8.87
N PHE A 4 -18.11 14.51 7.77
CA PHE A 4 -17.09 15.43 7.24
C PHE A 4 -17.40 16.91 7.53
N ALA A 5 -18.45 17.21 8.28
CA ALA A 5 -18.74 18.59 8.67
C ALA A 5 -17.53 19.18 9.41
N ASP A 6 -17.18 20.42 9.06
CA ASP A 6 -16.07 21.21 9.62
C ASP A 6 -14.66 20.62 9.38
N ALA A 7 -14.53 19.51 8.64
CA ALA A 7 -13.24 18.94 8.31
C ALA A 7 -12.46 19.82 7.31
N GLY A 8 -11.23 20.19 7.67
CA GLY A 8 -10.34 20.91 6.76
C GLY A 8 -9.79 20.05 5.62
N ALA A 9 -9.57 18.76 5.90
CA ALA A 9 -9.18 17.76 4.94
C ALA A 9 -9.74 16.40 5.36
N VAL A 10 -9.98 15.51 4.40
CA VAL A 10 -10.39 14.12 4.64
C VAL A 10 -9.42 13.20 3.92
N HIS A 11 -8.94 12.13 4.57
CA HIS A 11 -8.10 11.12 3.95
C HIS A 11 -8.78 9.76 3.97
N VAL A 12 -9.06 9.21 2.79
CA VAL A 12 -9.82 7.96 2.64
C VAL A 12 -8.88 6.78 2.40
N VAL A 13 -8.94 5.80 3.30
CA VAL A 13 -8.28 4.50 3.19
C VAL A 13 -9.35 3.42 3.06
N PRO A 14 -9.69 2.96 1.85
CA PRO A 14 -10.72 1.94 1.67
C PRO A 14 -10.24 0.55 2.15
N PRO A 15 -11.16 -0.35 2.55
CA PRO A 15 -10.81 -1.72 2.89
C PRO A 15 -10.10 -2.44 1.75
N ALA A 16 -8.93 -3.04 2.04
CA ALA A 16 -8.16 -3.75 1.04
C ALA A 16 -8.92 -4.96 0.47
N PHE A 17 -8.82 -5.16 -0.85
CA PHE A 17 -9.42 -6.28 -1.59
C PHE A 17 -10.95 -6.35 -1.55
N ASP A 18 -11.67 -5.34 -1.06
CA ASP A 18 -13.13 -5.35 -1.15
C ASP A 18 -13.58 -4.99 -2.57
N ALA A 19 -14.53 -5.76 -3.11
CA ALA A 19 -15.08 -5.54 -4.43
C ALA A 19 -15.87 -4.22 -4.54
N ALA A 20 -16.38 -3.72 -3.42
CA ALA A 20 -17.10 -2.44 -3.34
C ALA A 20 -16.19 -1.23 -3.09
N GLU A 21 -14.86 -1.39 -3.20
CA GLU A 21 -13.90 -0.29 -2.96
C GLU A 21 -14.23 0.99 -3.76
N GLU A 22 -14.59 0.86 -5.04
CA GLU A 22 -14.97 2.01 -5.88
C GLU A 22 -16.23 2.72 -5.36
N GLU A 23 -17.20 1.95 -4.86
CA GLU A 23 -18.44 2.48 -4.26
C GLU A 23 -18.14 3.21 -2.95
N PHE A 24 -17.30 2.64 -2.08
CA PHE A 24 -16.90 3.27 -0.82
C PHE A 24 -16.21 4.62 -1.05
N VAL A 25 -15.28 4.68 -2.00
CA VAL A 25 -14.62 5.93 -2.36
C VAL A 25 -15.60 6.90 -3.00
N GLY A 26 -16.51 6.42 -3.84
CA GLY A 26 -17.52 7.27 -4.45
C GLY A 26 -18.46 7.92 -3.44
N ASN A 27 -18.94 7.17 -2.47
CA ASN A 27 -19.77 7.68 -1.38
C ASN A 27 -19.00 8.72 -0.53
N ALA A 28 -17.70 8.52 -0.33
CA ALA A 28 -16.87 9.49 0.39
C ALA A 28 -16.66 10.78 -0.42
N VAL A 29 -16.48 10.69 -1.74
CA VAL A 29 -16.41 11.86 -2.63
C VAL A 29 -17.72 12.66 -2.55
N ASP A 30 -18.86 11.99 -2.71
CA ASP A 30 -20.17 12.65 -2.70
C ASP A 30 -20.45 13.35 -1.36
N ALA A 31 -20.10 12.70 -0.26
CA ALA A 31 -20.23 13.28 1.08
C ALA A 31 -19.29 14.47 1.30
N ALA A 32 -18.08 14.45 0.73
CA ALA A 32 -17.13 15.54 0.84
C ALA A 32 -17.52 16.74 -0.03
N GLU A 33 -18.07 16.49 -1.22
CA GLU A 33 -18.64 17.54 -2.10
C GLU A 33 -19.82 18.24 -1.45
N ALA A 34 -20.72 17.48 -0.82
CA ALA A 34 -21.92 18.01 -0.17
C ALA A 34 -21.62 19.05 0.94
N VAL A 35 -20.43 18.97 1.56
CA VAL A 35 -20.00 19.90 2.63
C VAL A 35 -18.82 20.79 2.23
N GLY A 36 -18.32 20.66 1.00
CA GLY A 36 -17.22 21.48 0.48
C GLY A 36 -15.89 21.31 1.24
N VAL A 37 -15.45 20.07 1.49
CA VAL A 37 -14.14 19.80 2.13
C VAL A 37 -13.03 20.48 1.31
N ARG A 38 -12.08 21.14 1.99
CA ARG A 38 -11.03 21.90 1.29
C ARG A 38 -9.96 21.04 0.63
N LEU A 39 -9.82 19.77 1.06
CA LEU A 39 -8.89 18.82 0.47
C LEU A 39 -9.32 17.37 0.70
N PHE A 40 -9.39 16.59 -0.37
CA PHE A 40 -9.68 15.16 -0.37
C PHE A 40 -8.42 14.34 -0.68
N GLY A 41 -7.89 13.65 0.32
CA GLY A 41 -6.79 12.70 0.18
C GLY A 41 -7.29 11.29 -0.08
N TYR A 42 -6.61 10.56 -0.96
CA TYR A 42 -6.92 9.17 -1.26
C TYR A 42 -5.71 8.25 -1.12
N HIS A 43 -5.92 7.12 -0.45
CA HIS A 43 -4.92 6.06 -0.28
C HIS A 43 -5.08 4.98 -1.35
N SER A 44 -4.36 5.18 -2.44
CA SER A 44 -4.33 4.30 -3.61
C SER A 44 -3.27 3.20 -3.44
N VAL A 45 -2.58 2.83 -4.53
CA VAL A 45 -1.51 1.84 -4.60
C VAL A 45 -0.54 2.24 -5.72
N LEU A 46 0.73 1.85 -5.59
CA LEU A 46 1.70 1.97 -6.67
C LEU A 46 1.24 1.22 -7.94
N GLN A 47 1.44 1.82 -9.11
CA GLN A 47 1.08 1.24 -10.42
C GLN A 47 -0.38 0.72 -10.46
N PRO A 48 -1.38 1.58 -10.19
CA PRO A 48 -2.77 1.13 -10.09
C PRO A 48 -3.40 0.78 -11.45
N ASP A 49 -2.72 1.09 -12.56
CA ASP A 49 -3.16 0.93 -13.94
C ASP A 49 -2.80 -0.44 -14.56
N ASP A 50 -2.19 -1.35 -13.81
CA ASP A 50 -1.85 -2.69 -14.31
C ASP A 50 -3.11 -3.56 -14.52
N PRO A 51 -3.39 -4.01 -15.76
CA PRO A 51 -4.59 -4.79 -16.08
C PRO A 51 -4.59 -6.21 -15.47
N HIS A 52 -3.45 -6.72 -15.04
CA HIS A 52 -3.30 -8.03 -14.41
C HIS A 52 -3.60 -7.99 -12.90
N LEU A 53 -3.81 -6.80 -12.33
CA LEU A 53 -4.08 -6.59 -10.92
C LEU A 53 -5.49 -5.99 -10.74
N PRO A 54 -6.57 -6.79 -10.66
CA PRO A 54 -7.93 -6.26 -10.61
C PRO A 54 -8.19 -5.34 -9.40
N HIS A 55 -7.55 -5.61 -8.26
CA HIS A 55 -7.64 -4.74 -7.09
C HIS A 55 -6.90 -3.39 -7.28
N HIS A 56 -5.83 -3.34 -8.09
CA HIS A 56 -5.19 -2.08 -8.51
C HIS A 56 -6.12 -1.28 -9.42
N LEU A 57 -6.75 -1.93 -10.40
CA LEU A 57 -7.69 -1.26 -11.30
C LEU A 57 -8.87 -0.62 -10.56
N ARG A 58 -9.36 -1.23 -9.48
CA ARG A 58 -10.40 -0.59 -8.63
C ARG A 58 -9.89 0.71 -8.01
N LYS A 59 -8.63 0.75 -7.57
CA LYS A 59 -7.98 1.98 -7.08
C LYS A 59 -7.80 3.01 -8.18
N ASN A 60 -7.41 2.60 -9.39
CA ASN A 60 -7.33 3.50 -10.54
C ASN A 60 -8.68 4.13 -10.89
N ARG A 61 -9.76 3.34 -10.90
CA ARG A 61 -11.13 3.84 -11.15
C ARG A 61 -11.58 4.82 -10.07
N ALA A 62 -11.28 4.54 -8.81
CA ALA A 62 -11.50 5.47 -7.72
C ALA A 62 -10.73 6.79 -7.91
N GLU A 63 -9.46 6.75 -8.32
CA GLU A 63 -8.70 7.96 -8.68
C GLU A 63 -9.32 8.72 -9.85
N VAL A 64 -9.82 8.02 -10.88
CA VAL A 64 -10.55 8.65 -12.00
C VAL A 64 -11.80 9.36 -11.49
N ARG A 65 -12.56 8.76 -10.57
CA ARG A 65 -13.74 9.40 -9.96
C ARG A 65 -13.35 10.66 -9.19
N ILE A 66 -12.35 10.59 -8.33
CA ILE A 66 -11.85 11.72 -7.54
C ILE A 66 -11.43 12.88 -8.46
N ARG A 67 -10.70 12.58 -9.54
CA ARG A 67 -10.26 13.59 -10.53
C ARG A 67 -11.40 14.29 -11.27
N ARG A 68 -12.58 13.68 -11.33
CA ARG A 68 -13.78 14.24 -11.97
C ARG A 68 -14.71 14.95 -10.98
N SER A 69 -14.39 14.92 -9.69
CA SER A 69 -15.10 15.68 -8.67
C SER A 69 -14.74 17.17 -8.74
N SER A 70 -15.51 17.98 -8.02
CA SER A 70 -15.25 19.40 -7.78
C SER A 70 -14.23 19.67 -6.66
N LEU A 71 -13.78 18.62 -5.96
CA LEU A 71 -12.91 18.74 -4.78
C LEU A 71 -11.45 18.98 -5.17
N PRO A 72 -10.72 19.85 -4.45
CA PRO A 72 -9.27 19.76 -4.38
C PRO A 72 -8.85 18.39 -3.86
N TRP A 73 -7.90 17.71 -4.53
CA TRP A 73 -7.56 16.33 -4.18
C TRP A 73 -6.06 16.04 -4.20
N VAL A 74 -5.64 14.99 -3.50
CA VAL A 74 -4.31 14.36 -3.60
C VAL A 74 -4.45 12.84 -3.54
N ALA A 75 -3.61 12.13 -4.27
CA ALA A 75 -3.56 10.66 -4.22
C ALA A 75 -2.17 10.18 -3.81
N LEU A 76 -2.11 9.30 -2.83
CA LEU A 76 -0.88 8.63 -2.41
C LEU A 76 -0.92 7.19 -2.89
N ARG A 77 0.15 6.76 -3.54
CA ARG A 77 0.31 5.45 -4.19
C ARG A 77 1.49 4.72 -3.55
N PRO A 78 1.33 4.18 -2.33
CA PRO A 78 2.40 3.46 -1.68
C PRO A 78 2.69 2.13 -2.36
N CYS A 79 3.96 1.75 -2.34
CA CYS A 79 4.43 0.40 -2.58
C CYS A 79 4.00 -0.54 -1.43
N MET A 80 4.41 -1.81 -1.49
CA MET A 80 4.25 -2.75 -0.38
C MET A 80 4.82 -2.15 0.90
N TYR A 81 4.08 -2.25 2.01
CA TYR A 81 4.59 -1.81 3.30
C TYR A 81 5.68 -2.72 3.81
N ALA A 82 6.75 -2.16 4.38
CA ALA A 82 7.81 -2.93 5.06
C ALA A 82 7.25 -3.82 6.20
N GLN A 83 6.13 -3.41 6.81
CA GLN A 83 5.44 -4.18 7.85
C GLN A 83 4.78 -5.46 7.33
N THR A 84 4.44 -5.53 6.04
CA THR A 84 3.80 -6.71 5.45
C THR A 84 4.71 -7.95 5.50
N PRO A 85 5.93 -7.95 4.93
CA PRO A 85 6.83 -9.09 5.05
C PRO A 85 7.23 -9.34 6.50
N LEU A 86 7.48 -8.30 7.31
CA LEU A 86 7.79 -8.45 8.73
C LEU A 86 6.72 -9.26 9.48
N ARG A 87 5.43 -8.94 9.29
CA ARG A 87 4.33 -9.66 9.93
C ARG A 87 4.18 -11.08 9.41
N LEU A 88 4.41 -11.31 8.12
CA LEU A 88 4.31 -12.63 7.51
C LEU A 88 5.44 -13.56 7.96
N LEU A 89 6.64 -13.01 8.17
CA LEU A 89 7.85 -13.75 8.48
C LEU A 89 8.09 -13.97 9.98
N ARG A 90 7.50 -13.15 10.86
CA ARG A 90 7.61 -13.26 12.33
C ARG A 90 6.46 -13.99 13.03
N GLY A 91 5.52 -14.59 12.29
CA GLY A 91 4.39 -15.32 12.90
C GLY A 91 4.84 -16.53 13.75
N ASP A 92 3.92 -17.12 14.52
CA ASP A 92 4.15 -18.21 15.49
C ASP A 92 4.58 -19.57 14.88
N GLY A 93 5.26 -19.59 13.74
CA GLY A 93 5.77 -20.79 13.08
C GLY A 93 6.90 -20.48 12.10
N GLU A 94 7.32 -21.51 11.36
CA GLU A 94 8.38 -21.37 10.34
C GLU A 94 8.09 -20.18 9.39
N PRO A 95 9.06 -19.28 9.16
CA PRO A 95 8.92 -18.19 8.21
C PRO A 95 8.52 -18.75 6.85
N ARG A 96 7.39 -18.32 6.32
CA ARG A 96 6.91 -18.77 5.02
C ARG A 96 6.61 -17.60 4.12
N LEU A 97 7.15 -17.67 2.91
CA LEU A 97 6.95 -16.62 1.92
C LEU A 97 5.55 -16.78 1.31
N PRO A 98 4.78 -15.69 1.17
CA PRO A 98 3.40 -15.76 0.66
C PRO A 98 3.32 -16.23 -0.81
N PHE A 99 4.41 -16.13 -1.54
CA PHE A 99 4.61 -16.53 -2.93
C PHE A 99 6.11 -16.67 -3.20
N GLY A 100 6.50 -17.03 -4.43
CA GLY A 100 7.91 -17.26 -4.79
C GLY A 100 8.85 -16.07 -4.59
N THR A 101 10.14 -16.30 -4.84
CA THR A 101 11.24 -15.39 -4.47
C THR A 101 11.73 -14.48 -5.61
N GLY A 102 11.20 -14.63 -6.83
CA GLY A 102 11.74 -13.95 -8.02
C GLY A 102 11.46 -12.46 -8.09
N GLY A 103 10.26 -12.03 -7.68
CA GLY A 103 9.83 -10.64 -7.71
C GLY A 103 10.61 -9.73 -6.77
N ARG A 104 10.92 -8.52 -7.24
CA ARG A 104 11.59 -7.48 -6.45
C ARG A 104 10.64 -6.39 -6.00
N PHE A 105 10.87 -5.88 -4.80
CA PHE A 105 10.03 -4.90 -4.13
C PHE A 105 10.84 -3.72 -3.64
N SER A 106 10.20 -2.55 -3.60
CA SER A 106 10.74 -1.37 -2.92
C SER A 106 9.90 -1.04 -1.69
N PRO A 107 10.01 -1.85 -0.61
CA PRO A 107 9.12 -1.77 0.54
C PRO A 107 9.23 -0.40 1.21
N ILE A 108 8.10 0.27 1.45
CA ILE A 108 8.03 1.58 2.10
C ILE A 108 7.61 1.43 3.56
N ASP A 109 8.23 2.18 4.47
CA ASP A 109 7.81 2.20 5.89
C ASP A 109 6.45 2.90 6.04
N LEU A 110 5.50 2.29 6.76
CA LEU A 110 4.24 2.94 7.12
C LEU A 110 4.42 4.28 7.85
N LEU A 111 5.50 4.47 8.62
CA LEU A 111 5.77 5.78 9.23
C LEU A 111 6.14 6.84 8.19
N ASP A 112 6.88 6.47 7.14
CA ASP A 112 7.18 7.36 6.02
C ASP A 112 5.92 7.67 5.19
N VAL A 113 5.06 6.66 4.97
CA VAL A 113 3.76 6.88 4.32
C VAL A 113 2.93 7.85 5.15
N ALA A 114 2.83 7.67 6.47
CA ALA A 114 2.06 8.55 7.34
C ALA A 114 2.60 9.98 7.36
N GLU A 115 3.92 10.16 7.42
CA GLU A 115 4.56 11.48 7.35
C GLU A 115 4.29 12.15 5.99
N ALA A 116 4.46 11.43 4.88
CA ALA A 116 4.15 11.94 3.55
C ALA A 116 2.66 12.32 3.42
N THR A 117 1.74 11.49 3.92
CA THR A 117 0.30 11.79 3.99
C THR A 117 0.04 13.07 4.75
N ALA A 118 0.64 13.23 5.93
CA ALA A 118 0.45 14.42 6.75
C ALA A 118 0.89 15.69 6.01
N ARG A 119 2.06 15.65 5.35
CA ARG A 119 2.58 16.80 4.60
C ARG A 119 1.69 17.19 3.43
N VAL A 120 1.34 16.24 2.56
CA VAL A 120 0.50 16.56 1.38
C VAL A 120 -0.91 17.04 1.76
N LEU A 121 -1.38 16.72 2.97
CA LEU A 121 -2.68 17.18 3.48
C LEU A 121 -2.64 18.54 4.19
N THR A 122 -1.47 19.00 4.63
CA THR A 122 -1.35 20.18 5.50
C THR A 122 -0.47 21.29 4.94
N GLU A 123 0.36 21.00 3.94
CA GLU A 123 1.27 21.94 3.31
C GLU A 123 0.78 22.36 1.91
N PRO A 124 1.12 23.58 1.47
CA PRO A 124 0.77 24.06 0.14
C PRO A 124 1.60 23.38 -0.97
N GLY A 125 1.10 23.44 -2.21
CA GLY A 125 1.84 23.01 -3.40
C GLY A 125 1.62 21.54 -3.82
N TYR A 126 0.89 20.76 -3.03
CA TYR A 126 0.67 19.34 -3.32
C TYR A 126 -0.67 19.00 -3.98
N ILE A 127 -1.63 19.94 -3.97
CA ILE A 127 -2.99 19.75 -4.49
C ILE A 127 -2.96 19.38 -5.98
N TYR A 128 -3.85 18.46 -6.35
CA TYR A 128 -3.97 17.82 -7.67
C TYR A 128 -2.77 16.94 -8.06
N GLY A 129 -1.97 16.53 -7.06
CA GLY A 129 -0.82 15.65 -7.23
C GLY A 129 -1.11 14.18 -6.97
N ILE A 130 -0.33 13.34 -7.63
CA ILE A 130 -0.25 11.89 -7.42
C ILE A 130 1.18 11.58 -6.96
N TYR A 131 1.32 10.94 -5.81
CA TYR A 131 2.61 10.68 -5.18
C TYR A 131 2.85 9.19 -5.01
N GLU A 132 3.77 8.65 -5.80
CA GLU A 132 4.21 7.25 -5.70
C GLU A 132 5.26 7.12 -4.59
N LEU A 133 4.98 6.28 -3.59
CA LEU A 133 5.81 6.17 -2.38
C LEU A 133 6.48 4.79 -2.32
N ALA A 134 7.75 4.75 -2.68
CA ALA A 134 8.59 3.56 -2.60
C ALA A 134 9.75 3.78 -1.61
N GLY A 135 10.18 2.72 -0.94
CA GLY A 135 11.38 2.74 -0.11
C GLY A 135 12.67 2.74 -0.95
N PRO A 136 13.84 2.87 -0.31
CA PRO A 136 15.11 3.01 -1.02
C PRO A 136 15.64 1.68 -1.56
N ASP A 137 15.17 0.56 -1.01
CA ASP A 137 15.70 -0.76 -1.34
C ASP A 137 15.01 -1.40 -2.55
N HIS A 138 15.64 -2.44 -3.09
CA HIS A 138 15.12 -3.23 -4.20
C HIS A 138 15.32 -4.73 -3.91
N LEU A 139 14.44 -5.29 -3.07
CA LEU A 139 14.63 -6.60 -2.42
C LEU A 139 13.64 -7.65 -2.92
N THR A 140 14.13 -8.87 -3.06
CA THR A 140 13.30 -10.06 -3.17
C THR A 140 12.70 -10.44 -1.81
N MET A 141 11.67 -11.29 -1.83
CA MET A 141 11.10 -11.83 -0.58
C MET A 141 12.10 -12.69 0.20
N ALA A 142 13.04 -13.35 -0.48
CA ALA A 142 14.14 -14.08 0.15
C ALA A 142 15.13 -13.15 0.88
N GLU A 143 15.54 -12.05 0.23
CA GLU A 143 16.43 -11.06 0.84
C GLU A 143 15.74 -10.38 2.05
N MET A 144 14.45 -10.05 1.93
CA MET A 144 13.66 -9.56 3.07
C MET A 144 13.56 -10.59 4.20
N SER A 145 13.37 -11.88 3.87
CA SER A 145 13.38 -12.97 4.86
C SER A 145 14.69 -13.02 5.63
N ALA A 146 15.83 -12.94 4.94
CA ALA A 146 17.14 -12.98 5.58
C ALA A 146 17.36 -11.80 6.53
N LEU A 147 16.92 -10.59 6.14
CA LEU A 147 16.99 -9.42 7.01
C LEU A 147 16.09 -9.54 8.24
N VAL A 148 14.92 -10.16 8.11
CA VAL A 148 13.97 -10.31 9.22
C VAL A 148 14.40 -11.39 10.21
N THR A 149 14.91 -12.52 9.73
CA THR A 149 15.25 -13.69 10.57
C THR A 149 16.70 -13.71 11.01
N GLY A 150 17.58 -12.97 10.34
CA GLY A 150 19.04 -13.09 10.50
C GLY A 150 19.62 -14.38 9.92
N SER A 151 18.80 -15.22 9.27
CA SER A 151 19.23 -16.46 8.62
C SER A 151 19.50 -16.22 7.14
N SER A 152 20.56 -16.84 6.62
CA SER A 152 20.82 -16.86 5.16
C SER A 152 19.94 -17.87 4.42
N GLU A 153 19.23 -18.73 5.13
CA GLU A 153 18.25 -19.64 4.54
C GLU A 153 16.91 -18.90 4.39
N PRO A 154 16.43 -18.68 3.16
CA PRO A 154 15.12 -18.09 2.94
C PRO A 154 14.04 -19.04 3.48
N GLY A 155 12.99 -18.46 4.08
CA GLY A 155 11.80 -19.24 4.45
C GLY A 155 11.24 -20.02 3.26
N GLU A 156 10.63 -21.17 3.52
CA GLU A 156 10.07 -21.98 2.43
C GLU A 156 8.95 -21.21 1.71
N PRO A 157 9.01 -21.08 0.37
CA PRO A 157 7.95 -20.43 -0.39
C PRO A 157 6.69 -21.30 -0.37
N ARG A 158 5.55 -20.67 -0.08
CA ARG A 158 4.24 -21.28 -0.29
C ARG A 158 3.79 -21.07 -1.73
N THR A 159 3.11 -22.06 -2.30
CA THR A 159 2.34 -21.78 -3.52
C THR A 159 1.18 -20.83 -3.19
N ALA A 160 0.72 -20.05 -4.16
CA ALA A 160 -0.42 -19.15 -3.98
C ALA A 160 -1.64 -19.90 -3.39
N ALA A 161 -1.89 -21.13 -3.83
CA ALA A 161 -2.95 -21.96 -3.29
C ALA A 161 -2.77 -22.20 -1.78
N GLU A 162 -1.55 -22.46 -1.31
CA GLU A 162 -1.25 -22.69 0.12
C GLU A 162 -1.39 -21.44 0.97
N THR A 163 -1.01 -20.28 0.44
CA THR A 163 -1.17 -18.99 1.13
C THR A 163 -2.63 -18.59 1.25
N LEU A 164 -3.46 -19.03 0.31
CA LEU A 164 -4.91 -18.83 0.32
C LEU A 164 -5.65 -19.87 1.18
N ARG A 165 -5.04 -21.03 1.49
CA ARG A 165 -5.63 -21.99 2.44
C ARG A 165 -5.85 -21.32 3.80
N GLY A 166 -7.04 -21.48 4.38
CA GLY A 166 -7.43 -20.85 5.64
C GLY A 166 -7.99 -19.43 5.51
N ARG A 167 -7.97 -18.82 4.32
CA ARG A 167 -8.63 -17.54 4.03
C ARG A 167 -10.07 -17.70 3.53
N GLY A 168 -10.69 -18.86 3.74
CA GLY A 168 -12.04 -19.18 3.27
C GLY A 168 -13.16 -18.34 3.90
N PHE A 169 -12.86 -17.58 4.96
CA PHE A 169 -13.76 -16.57 5.51
C PHE A 169 -13.82 -15.29 4.66
N MET A 170 -12.86 -15.07 3.76
CA MET A 170 -12.86 -13.94 2.84
C MET A 170 -13.83 -14.19 1.68
N LYS A 171 -14.41 -13.12 1.13
CA LYS A 171 -15.22 -13.18 -0.09
C LYS A 171 -14.38 -13.77 -1.24
N TRP A 172 -14.99 -14.58 -2.11
CA TRP A 172 -14.31 -15.22 -3.24
C TRP A 172 -13.56 -14.22 -4.15
N ALA A 173 -14.15 -13.05 -4.40
CA ALA A 173 -13.50 -11.98 -5.18
C ALA A 173 -12.15 -11.55 -4.57
N ALA A 174 -12.08 -11.40 -3.24
CA ALA A 174 -10.84 -11.04 -2.56
C ALA A 174 -9.78 -12.17 -2.64
N ILE A 175 -10.21 -13.43 -2.60
CA ILE A 175 -9.32 -14.59 -2.80
C ILE A 175 -8.76 -14.60 -4.22
N SER A 176 -9.60 -14.36 -5.23
CA SER A 176 -9.18 -14.27 -6.63
C SER A 176 -8.20 -13.12 -6.86
N ASP A 177 -8.44 -11.96 -6.25
CA ASP A 177 -7.56 -10.80 -6.36
C ASP A 177 -6.19 -11.06 -5.71
N LEU A 178 -6.17 -11.69 -4.53
CA LEU A 178 -4.93 -12.11 -3.88
C LEU A 178 -4.16 -13.12 -4.73
N ALA A 179 -4.83 -14.08 -5.36
CA ALA A 179 -4.20 -15.05 -6.25
C ALA A 179 -3.53 -14.37 -7.46
N ALA A 180 -4.25 -13.44 -8.11
CA ALA A 180 -3.72 -12.67 -9.23
C ALA A 180 -2.53 -11.80 -8.80
N MET A 181 -2.63 -11.14 -7.65
CA MET A 181 -1.56 -10.34 -7.07
C MET A 181 -0.30 -11.18 -6.81
N PHE A 182 -0.44 -12.34 -6.17
CA PHE A 182 0.69 -13.22 -5.88
C PHE A 182 1.37 -13.71 -7.15
N ALA A 183 0.61 -14.18 -8.14
CA ALA A 183 1.16 -14.63 -9.42
C ALA A 183 1.90 -13.51 -10.16
N HIS A 184 1.34 -12.29 -10.16
CA HIS A 184 1.96 -11.14 -10.79
C HIS A 184 3.23 -10.72 -10.05
N TYR A 185 3.16 -10.52 -8.73
CA TYR A 185 4.29 -10.09 -7.90
C TYR A 185 5.43 -11.09 -7.90
N GLU A 186 5.16 -12.40 -7.95
CA GLU A 186 6.22 -13.41 -8.09
C GLU A 186 7.04 -13.23 -9.38
N SER A 187 6.38 -12.83 -10.47
CA SER A 187 7.00 -12.73 -11.80
C SER A 187 7.59 -11.35 -12.08
N HIS A 188 6.99 -10.28 -11.57
CA HIS A 188 7.31 -8.89 -11.95
C HIS A 188 7.69 -7.99 -10.77
N GLY A 189 7.34 -8.39 -9.54
CA GLY A 189 7.54 -7.56 -8.35
C GLY A 189 6.59 -6.36 -8.25
N LEU A 190 6.93 -5.41 -7.37
CA LEU A 190 6.28 -4.10 -7.24
C LEU A 190 7.31 -3.12 -6.67
N PHE A 191 7.86 -2.25 -7.52
CA PHE A 191 8.96 -1.36 -7.15
C PHE A 191 8.82 0.01 -7.81
N GLY A 192 9.47 1.01 -7.21
CA GLY A 192 9.40 2.40 -7.65
C GLY A 192 10.60 3.20 -7.16
N SER A 193 10.67 4.46 -7.55
CA SER A 193 11.75 5.37 -7.15
C SER A 193 11.51 5.93 -5.74
N PRO A 194 12.53 5.98 -4.87
CA PRO A 194 12.41 6.62 -3.55
C PRO A 194 12.40 8.15 -3.64
N ALA A 195 12.62 8.75 -4.81
CA ALA A 195 12.79 10.19 -4.97
C ALA A 195 11.59 11.00 -4.49
N VAL A 196 10.37 10.54 -4.80
CA VAL A 196 9.13 11.23 -4.39
C VAL A 196 8.96 11.18 -2.88
N ALA A 197 9.12 10.00 -2.27
CA ALA A 197 9.08 9.86 -0.82
C ALA A 197 10.18 10.71 -0.16
N GLY A 198 11.41 10.69 -0.69
CA GLY A 198 12.51 11.47 -0.15
C GLY A 198 12.28 12.98 -0.23
N HIS A 199 11.69 13.46 -1.33
CA HIS A 199 11.30 14.86 -1.48
C HIS A 199 10.24 15.26 -0.45
N LEU A 200 9.17 14.47 -0.33
CA LEU A 200 8.10 14.75 0.63
C LEU A 200 8.61 14.74 2.06
N LEU A 201 9.44 13.75 2.44
CA LEU A 201 9.98 13.62 3.80
C LEU A 201 11.07 14.67 4.12
N GLY A 202 11.72 15.25 3.11
CA GLY A 202 12.91 16.09 3.31
C GLY A 202 14.13 15.32 3.85
N ARG A 203 14.10 13.99 3.77
CA ARG A 203 15.16 13.04 4.14
C ARG A 203 15.04 11.78 3.29
N ALA A 204 16.05 10.92 3.27
CA ALA A 204 15.91 9.62 2.63
C ALA A 204 14.77 8.80 3.30
N PRO A 205 13.95 8.06 2.52
CA PRO A 205 13.01 7.10 3.08
C PRO A 205 13.76 6.01 3.85
N THR A 206 13.11 5.44 4.86
CA THR A 206 13.67 4.46 5.79
C THR A 206 13.99 3.17 5.05
N ALA A 207 15.22 2.67 5.17
CA ALA A 207 15.61 1.39 4.60
C ALA A 207 14.93 0.24 5.35
N PHE A 208 14.65 -0.85 4.64
CA PHE A 208 13.97 -2.02 5.17
C PHE A 208 14.68 -2.57 6.41
N ALA A 209 16.02 -2.64 6.39
CA ALA A 209 16.83 -3.09 7.52
C ALA A 209 16.63 -2.23 8.78
N ASP A 210 16.48 -0.91 8.63
CA ASP A 210 16.22 0.01 9.74
C ASP A 210 14.82 -0.20 10.31
N VAL A 211 13.82 -0.48 9.44
CA VAL A 211 12.47 -0.87 9.87
C VAL A 211 12.52 -2.17 10.67
N VAL A 212 13.28 -3.18 10.20
CA VAL A 212 13.47 -4.44 10.91
C VAL A 212 14.10 -4.21 12.28
N GLY A 213 15.16 -3.41 12.38
CA GLY A 213 15.82 -3.07 13.64
C GLY A 213 14.88 -2.36 14.61
N ARG A 214 14.15 -1.35 14.13
CA ARG A 214 13.18 -0.57 14.92
C ARG A 214 12.02 -1.42 15.47
N LEU A 215 11.51 -2.34 14.66
CA LEU A 215 10.41 -3.23 15.06
C LEU A 215 10.89 -4.52 15.73
N GLY A 216 12.17 -4.87 15.61
CA GLY A 216 12.83 -6.00 16.28
C GLY A 216 13.14 -5.75 17.74
N ALA A 217 13.34 -4.48 18.14
CA ALA A 217 13.58 -4.11 19.53
C ALA A 217 12.33 -4.12 20.43
N ASN A 218 11.14 -4.41 19.89
CA ASN A 218 9.86 -4.36 20.61
C ASN A 218 9.15 -5.72 20.68
N VAL A 219 9.89 -6.84 20.72
CA VAL A 219 9.39 -8.18 21.04
C VAL A 219 10.28 -8.80 22.10
#